data_AF-A0A357C2Q0-F1
#
_entry.id   AF-A0A357C2Q0-F1
#
_cell.length_a   1.000
_cell.length_b   1.000
_cell.length_c   1.000
_cell.angle_alpha   90.00
_cell.angle_beta   90.00
_cell.angle_gamma   90.00
#
_symmetry.space_group_name_H-M   'P 1'
#
loop_
_entity.id
_entity.type
_entity.pdbx_description
1 polymer ?
#
loop_
_entity_poly.entity_id
_entity_poly.type
_entity_poly.pdbx_seq_one_letter_code
_entity_poly.pdbx_strand_id
1 'polypeptide(L)'
;MNTEIREIKALAKKFTPEQIEGCITQQIKTGQNVCLRDKSAEKIINELAKAEYVKRLMKKGMTIADALRELASRMRQMQKGFR
;
A
#
# COMPACT_ATOMS: atom_id res chain seq x y z
N MET A 1 6.00 -11.61 -12.31
CA MET A 1 5.06 -10.61 -11.75
C MET A 1 5.73 -9.99 -10.53
N ASN A 2 5.93 -8.66 -10.52
CA ASN A 2 6.69 -7.96 -9.47
C ASN A 2 6.11 -8.28 -8.08
N THR A 3 6.90 -8.85 -7.17
CA THR A 3 6.44 -9.41 -5.88
C THR A 3 5.73 -8.36 -5.02
N GLU A 4 6.19 -7.10 -5.06
CA GLU A 4 5.56 -5.98 -4.37
C GLU A 4 4.12 -5.71 -4.81
N ILE A 5 3.82 -5.76 -6.11
CA ILE A 5 2.46 -5.50 -6.62
C ILE A 5 1.49 -6.60 -6.16
N ARG A 6 1.96 -7.85 -6.08
CA ARG A 6 1.14 -8.97 -5.59
C ARG A 6 0.72 -8.75 -4.15
N GLU A 7 1.62 -8.21 -3.34
CA GLU A 7 1.42 -7.96 -1.92
C GLU A 7 0.51 -6.76 -1.65
N ILE A 8 0.76 -5.65 -2.35
CA ILE A 8 -0.13 -4.46 -2.33
C ILE A 8 -1.55 -4.86 -2.71
N LYS A 9 -1.70 -5.69 -3.75
CA LYS A 9 -3.00 -6.22 -4.18
C LYS A 9 -3.66 -7.08 -3.09
N ALA A 10 -2.90 -7.94 -2.42
CA ALA A 10 -3.42 -8.80 -1.35
C ALA A 10 -3.87 -7.97 -0.14
N LEU A 11 -3.06 -7.00 0.29
CA LEU A 11 -3.37 -6.09 1.40
C LEU A 11 -4.63 -5.26 1.10
N ALA A 12 -4.72 -4.64 -0.08
CA ALA A 12 -5.88 -3.84 -0.47
C ALA A 12 -7.17 -4.67 -0.58
N LYS A 13 -7.07 -5.95 -0.96
CA LYS A 13 -8.23 -6.85 -0.95
C LYS A 13 -8.66 -7.21 0.47
N LYS A 14 -7.70 -7.52 1.34
CA LYS A 14 -7.94 -8.07 2.68
C LYS A 14 -8.41 -7.02 3.68
N PHE A 15 -7.87 -5.80 3.61
CA PHE A 15 -8.10 -4.78 4.63
C PHE A 15 -8.85 -3.57 4.09
N THR A 16 -9.54 -2.88 5.00
CA THR A 16 -10.09 -1.53 4.76
C THR A 16 -8.98 -0.48 4.88
N PRO A 17 -9.14 0.73 4.30
CA PRO A 17 -8.18 1.82 4.50
C PRO A 17 -7.92 2.11 5.97
N GLU A 18 -8.98 2.10 6.78
CA GLU A 18 -8.90 2.40 8.21
C GLU A 18 -8.09 1.33 8.98
N GLN A 19 -8.23 0.06 8.60
CA GLN A 19 -7.41 -1.03 9.16
C GLN A 19 -5.94 -0.92 8.73
N ILE A 20 -5.67 -0.55 7.48
CA ILE A 20 -4.30 -0.39 6.98
C ILE A 20 -3.62 0.78 7.70
N GLU A 21 -4.31 1.90 7.86
CA GLU A 21 -3.83 3.07 8.63
C GLU A 21 -3.54 2.70 10.10
N GLY A 22 -4.42 1.88 10.70
CA GLY A 22 -4.18 1.32 12.03
C GLY A 22 -2.89 0.50 12.10
N CYS A 23 -2.62 -0.32 11.08
CA CYS A 23 -1.37 -1.10 11.00
C CYS A 23 -0.12 -0.23 10.81
N ILE A 24 -0.20 0.85 10.03
CA ILE A 24 0.89 1.82 9.89
C ILE A 24 1.17 2.48 11.25
N THR A 25 0.12 2.95 11.92
CA THR A 25 0.23 3.56 13.25
C THR A 25 0.82 2.59 14.28
N GLN A 26 0.37 1.33 14.28
CA GLN A 26 0.88 0.30 15.19
C GLN A 26 2.37 0.02 14.92
N GLN A 27 2.76 -0.10 13.65
CA GLN A 27 4.15 -0.33 13.25
C GLN A 27 5.06 0.81 13.71
N ILE A 28 4.62 2.07 13.57
CA ILE A 28 5.38 3.24 14.01
C ILE A 28 5.53 3.27 15.54
N LYS A 29 4.45 3.00 16.28
CA LYS A 29 4.45 3.10 17.75
C LYS A 29 5.14 1.95 18.46
N THR A 30 5.01 0.75 17.92
CA THR A 30 5.38 -0.49 18.64
C THR A 30 6.42 -1.34 17.90
N GLY A 31 6.73 -0.99 16.65
CA GLY A 31 7.57 -1.82 15.77
C GLY A 31 6.86 -3.09 15.28
N GLN A 32 5.57 -3.29 15.59
CA GLN A 32 4.80 -4.48 15.26
C GLN A 32 3.47 -4.12 14.58
N ASN A 33 2.95 -5.01 13.73
CA ASN A 33 1.60 -4.91 13.18
C ASN A 33 1.05 -6.28 12.73
N VAL A 34 -0.26 -6.33 12.47
CA VAL A 34 -0.96 -7.56 12.05
C VAL A 34 -1.17 -7.68 10.54
N CYS A 35 -0.96 -6.59 9.79
CA CYS A 35 -1.23 -6.55 8.35
C CYS A 35 -0.10 -7.16 7.52
N LEU A 36 1.15 -6.90 7.92
CA LEU A 36 2.35 -7.27 7.17
C LEU A 36 3.53 -7.46 8.13
N ARG A 37 4.24 -8.58 8.01
CA ARG A 37 5.34 -8.96 8.91
C ARG A 37 6.62 -9.26 8.12
N ASP A 38 7.69 -9.55 8.85
CA ASP A 38 8.94 -10.10 8.32
C ASP A 38 9.65 -9.20 7.29
N LYS A 39 9.56 -7.88 7.50
CA LYS A 39 10.21 -6.85 6.69
C LYS A 39 10.72 -5.73 7.59
N SER A 40 11.61 -4.88 7.06
CA SER A 40 12.01 -3.66 7.75
C SER A 40 10.80 -2.74 7.97
N ALA A 41 10.82 -1.95 9.05
CA ALA A 41 9.73 -1.02 9.38
C ALA A 41 9.42 -0.06 8.21
N GLU A 42 10.46 0.46 7.54
CA GLU A 42 10.31 1.31 6.36
C GLU A 42 9.57 0.59 5.22
N LYS A 43 9.95 -0.65 4.92
CA LYS A 43 9.31 -1.43 3.85
C LYS A 43 7.87 -1.77 4.19
N ILE A 44 7.59 -2.09 5.45
CA ILE A 44 6.22 -2.32 5.95
C ILE A 44 5.36 -1.07 5.73
N ILE A 45 5.81 0.08 6.21
CA ILE A 45 5.07 1.35 6.10
C ILE A 45 4.82 1.69 4.63
N ASN A 46 5.84 1.53 3.77
CA ASN A 46 5.73 1.81 2.34
C ASN A 46 4.68 0.91 1.65
N GLU A 47 4.71 -0.40 1.90
CA GLU A 47 3.76 -1.33 1.29
C GLU A 47 2.33 -1.13 1.81
N LEU A 48 2.17 -0.87 3.11
CA LEU A 48 0.87 -0.55 3.69
C LEU A 48 0.32 0.75 3.11
N ALA A 49 1.11 1.82 3.01
CA ALA A 49 0.67 3.09 2.42
C ALA A 49 0.23 2.92 0.95
N LYS A 50 0.98 2.14 0.16
CA LYS A 50 0.59 1.81 -1.23
C LYS A 50 -0.72 1.03 -1.28
N ALA A 51 -0.92 0.06 -0.38
CA ALA A 51 -2.14 -0.73 -0.30
C ALA A 51 -3.35 0.10 0.13
N GLU A 52 -3.15 1.00 1.10
CA GLU A 52 -4.16 1.94 1.56
C GLU A 52 -4.64 2.84 0.42
N TYR A 53 -3.69 3.42 -0.32
CA TYR A 53 -3.98 4.24 -1.50
C TYR A 53 -4.82 3.49 -2.53
N VAL A 54 -4.41 2.26 -2.90
CA VAL A 54 -5.16 1.40 -3.83
C VAL A 54 -6.56 1.11 -3.31
N LYS A 55 -6.71 0.81 -2.02
CA LYS A 55 -8.02 0.54 -1.42
C LYS A 55 -8.92 1.78 -1.40
N ARG A 56 -8.37 2.97 -1.17
CA ARG A 56 -9.13 4.24 -1.25
C ARG A 56 -9.64 4.49 -2.66
N LEU A 57 -8.85 4.19 -3.69
CA LEU A 57 -9.30 4.27 -5.09
C LEU A 57 -10.42 3.26 -5.38
N MET A 58 -10.30 2.03 -4.87
CA MET A 58 -11.36 1.03 -5.00
C MET A 58 -12.66 1.48 -4.32
N LYS A 59 -12.59 2.12 -3.13
CA LYS A 59 -13.77 2.72 -2.47
C LYS A 59 -14.44 3.81 -3.33
N LYS A 60 -13.70 4.47 -4.23
CA LYS A 60 -14.22 5.46 -5.20
C LYS A 60 -14.80 4.82 -6.47
N GLY A 61 -14.93 3.49 -6.51
CA GLY A 61 -15.52 2.76 -7.64
C GLY A 61 -14.52 2.27 -8.68
N MET A 62 -13.20 2.48 -8.50
CA MET A 62 -12.21 1.94 -9.43
C MET A 62 -12.05 0.42 -9.30
N THR A 63 -11.80 -0.25 -10.41
CA THR A 63 -11.37 -1.65 -10.37
C THR A 63 -9.98 -1.76 -9.73
N ILE A 64 -9.65 -2.91 -9.16
CA ILE A 64 -8.31 -3.13 -8.60
C ILE A 64 -7.20 -3.02 -9.64
N ALA A 65 -7.48 -3.35 -10.91
CA ALA A 65 -6.50 -3.23 -11.99
C ALA A 65 -6.22 -1.75 -12.29
N ASP A 66 -7.26 -0.91 -12.35
CA ASP A 66 -7.12 0.51 -12.63
C ASP A 66 -6.49 1.26 -11.45
N ALA A 67 -6.86 0.91 -10.23
CA ALA A 67 -6.23 1.45 -9.02
C ALA A 67 -4.71 1.14 -8.96
N LEU A 68 -4.31 -0.07 -9.35
CA LEU A 68 -2.89 -0.45 -9.43
C LEU A 68 -2.16 0.29 -10.57
N ARG A 69 -2.81 0.53 -11.72
CA ARG A 69 -2.24 1.33 -12.81
C ARG A 69 -2.05 2.78 -12.39
N GLU A 70 -3.01 3.36 -11.67
CA GLU A 70 -2.92 4.71 -11.12
C GLU A 70 -1.78 4.83 -10.11
N LEU A 71 -1.65 3.86 -9.19
CA LEU A 71 -0.50 3.80 -8.30
C LEU A 71 0.83 3.78 -9.08
N ALA A 72 0.94 2.91 -10.08
CA ALA A 72 2.15 2.83 -10.90
C ALA A 72 2.44 4.12 -11.69
N SER A 73 1.39 4.82 -12.14
CA SER A 73 1.50 6.12 -12.80
C SER A 73 2.12 7.16 -11.88
N ARG A 74 1.60 7.27 -10.65
CA ARG A 74 2.12 8.20 -9.63
C ARG A 74 3.55 7.91 -9.24
N MET A 75 3.90 6.63 -9.07
CA MET A 75 5.29 6.23 -8.77
C MET A 75 6.27 6.70 -9.86
N ARG A 76 5.90 6.55 -11.14
CA ARG A 76 6.72 7.04 -12.27
C ARG A 76 6.82 8.57 -12.29
N GLN A 77 5.74 9.28 -11.96
CA GLN A 77 5.75 10.74 -11.90
C GLN A 77 6.69 11.24 -10.80
N MET A 78 6.65 10.64 -9.61
CA MET A 78 7.59 10.99 -8.53
C MET A 78 9.03 10.76 -8.95
N GLN A 79 9.35 9.61 -9.56
CA GLN A 79 10.70 9.31 -10.05
C GLN A 79 11.21 10.31 -11.10
N LYS A 80 10.33 10.87 -11.93
CA LYS A 80 10.71 11.91 -12.91
C LYS A 80 10.96 13.27 -12.27
N GLY A 81 10.31 13.59 -11.15
CA GLY A 81 10.49 14.85 -10.43
C GLY A 81 11.76 14.93 -9.57
N PHE A 82 12.42 13.79 -9.31
CA PHE A 82 13.74 13.72 -8.65
C PHE A 82 14.90 13.75 -9.66
N ARG A 83 14.64 14.10 -10.92
CA ARG A 83 15.62 14.08 -12.00
C ARG A 83 15.90 15.48 -12.51
#